data_AF-A0A9E1PCH2-F1
#
_entry.id   AF-A0A9E1PCH2-F1
#
_cell.length_a   1.000
_cell.length_b   1.000
_cell.length_c   1.000
_cell.angle_alpha   90.00
_cell.angle_beta   90.00
_cell.angle_gamma   90.00
#
_symmetry.space_group_name_H-M   'P 1'
#
loop_
_entity.id
_entity.type
_entity.pdbx_description
1 polymer ?
#
loop_
_entity_poly.entity_id
_entity_poly.type
_entity_poly.pdbx_seq_one_letter_code
_entity_poly.pdbx_strand_id
1 'polypeptide(L)' 'MILLGSVLQEILPSTILLIVLVIIGGVIILRARKMAKGSPKSEMPFTLAELRKLHKRGELSDEEFKRAKASMINKARKQ' A
#
# COMPACT_ATOMS: atom_id res chain seq x y z
N MET A 1 14.70 50.16 -9.11
CA MET A 1 13.80 49.03 -9.42
C MET A 1 14.18 48.24 -10.68
N ILE A 2 14.89 48.83 -11.66
CA ILE A 2 15.27 48.12 -12.91
C ILE A 2 16.30 47.00 -12.67
N LEU A 3 17.28 47.22 -11.78
CA LEU A 3 18.34 46.24 -11.47
C LEU A 3 17.84 44.94 -10.83
N LEU A 4 16.73 45.00 -10.08
CA LEU A 4 16.11 43.82 -9.46
C LEU A 4 15.36 42.95 -10.49
N GLY A 5 14.78 43.57 -11.52
CA GLY A 5 14.06 42.86 -12.57
C GLY A 5 14.98 41.99 -13.43
N SER A 6 16.16 42.51 -13.78
CA SER A 6 17.13 41.80 -14.62
C SER A 6 17.72 40.58 -13.92
N VAL A 7 18.14 40.70 -12.65
CA VAL A 7 18.66 39.55 -11.89
C VAL A 7 17.57 38.49 -11.65
N LEU A 8 16.33 38.91 -11.41
CA LEU A 8 15.22 37.95 -11.32
C LEU A 8 15.01 37.21 -12.65
N GLN A 9 15.03 37.91 -13.79
CA GLN A 9 14.85 37.26 -15.09
C GLN A 9 15.97 36.27 -15.46
N GLU A 10 17.17 36.48 -14.93
CA GLU A 10 18.31 35.58 -15.16
C GLU A 10 18.27 34.35 -14.23
N ILE A 11 17.83 34.53 -12.98
CA ILE A 11 17.78 33.46 -11.96
C ILE A 11 16.48 32.64 -12.05
N LEU A 12 15.38 33.23 -12.52
CA LEU A 12 14.07 32.58 -12.56
C LEU A 12 14.04 31.31 -13.45
N PRO A 13 14.63 31.30 -14.66
CA PRO A 13 14.63 30.10 -15.51
C PRO A 13 15.40 28.94 -14.89
N SER A 14 16.58 29.21 -14.33
CA SER A 14 17.41 28.19 -13.67
C SER A 14 16.76 27.67 -12.39
N THR A 15 16.10 28.53 -11.62
CA THR A 15 15.34 28.14 -10.44
C THR A 15 14.14 27.26 -10.80
N ILE A 16 13.37 27.63 -11.82
CA ILE A 16 12.23 26.83 -12.31
C ILE A 16 12.72 25.47 -12.80
N LEU A 17 13.82 25.43 -13.57
CA LEU A 17 14.42 24.19 -14.03
C LEU A 17 14.79 23.27 -12.87
N LEU A 18 15.40 23.82 -11.82
CA LEU A 18 15.79 23.07 -10.62
C LEU A 18 14.57 22.50 -9.89
N ILE A 19 13.52 23.31 -9.72
CA ILE A 19 12.25 22.88 -9.11
C ILE A 19 11.65 21.72 -9.89
N VAL A 20 11.57 21.85 -11.22
CA VAL A 20 11.05 20.80 -12.10
C VAL A 20 11.86 19.52 -11.96
N LEU A 21 13.19 19.62 -11.91
CA LEU A 21 14.09 18.48 -11.75
C LEU A 21 13.86 17.77 -10.41
N VAL A 22 13.71 18.51 -9.32
CA VAL A 22 13.40 17.95 -8.00
C VAL A 22 12.05 17.23 -7.99
N ILE A 23 11.03 17.83 -8.62
CA ILE A 23 9.70 17.20 -8.72
C ILE A 23 9.79 15.89 -9.51
N ILE A 24 10.47 15.89 -10.65
CA ILE A 24 10.65 14.68 -11.48
C ILE A 24 11.38 13.60 -10.67
N GLY A 25 12.51 13.95 -10.03
CA GLY A 25 13.26 13.03 -9.18
C GLY A 25 12.41 12.45 -8.05
N GLY A 26 11.65 13.30 -7.36
CA GLY A 26 10.71 12.88 -6.30
C GLY A 26 9.65 11.91 -6.82
N VAL A 27 9.02 12.20 -7.96
CA VAL A 27 8.02 11.32 -8.59
C VAL A 27 8.62 9.97 -8.96
N ILE A 28 9.83 9.95 -9.53
CA ILE A 28 10.55 8.72 -9.88
C ILE A 28 10.81 7.89 -8.62
N ILE A 29 11.35 8.51 -7.55
CA ILE A 29 11.64 7.83 -6.29
C ILE A 29 10.36 7.26 -5.66
N LEU A 30 9.28 8.02 -5.64
CA LEU A 30 7.99 7.58 -5.07
C LEU A 30 7.40 6.41 -5.87
N ARG A 31 7.47 6.46 -7.20
CA ARG A 31 7.03 5.35 -8.07
C ARG A 31 7.90 4.12 -7.89
N ALA A 32 9.22 4.27 -7.89
CA ALA A 32 10.17 3.19 -7.65
C ALA A 32 9.94 2.56 -6.27
N ARG A 33 9.73 3.37 -5.23
CA ARG A 33 9.39 2.92 -3.87
C ARG A 33 8.06 2.16 -3.84
N LYS A 34 7.05 2.61 -4.58
CA LYS A 34 5.76 1.90 -4.69
C LYS A 34 5.89 0.56 -5.39
N MET A 35 6.78 0.44 -6.38
CA MET A 35 7.05 -0.83 -7.07
C MET A 35 7.91 -1.77 -6.22
N ALA A 36 8.87 -1.23 -5.46
CA ALA A 36 9.76 -2.00 -4.58
C ALA A 36 9.06 -2.48 -3.30
N LYS A 37 8.11 -1.70 -2.77
CA LYS A 37 7.08 -2.21 -1.86
C LYS A 37 6.12 -3.06 -2.68
N GLY A 38 6.58 -4.24 -3.12
CA GLY A 38 5.71 -5.28 -3.66
C GLY A 38 4.47 -5.31 -2.80
N SER A 39 3.29 -5.26 -3.46
CA SER A 39 1.98 -5.13 -2.83
C SER A 39 2.05 -5.86 -1.49
N PRO A 40 1.81 -5.20 -0.33
CA PRO A 40 1.67 -5.96 0.90
C PRO A 40 0.70 -7.04 0.50
N LYS A 41 1.15 -8.30 0.51
CA LYS A 41 0.28 -9.43 0.23
C LYS A 41 -0.83 -9.15 1.20
N SER A 42 -1.96 -8.67 0.67
CA SER A 42 -3.19 -8.68 1.40
C SER A 42 -3.37 -10.17 1.48
N GLU A 43 -2.80 -10.77 2.52
CA GLU A 43 -3.19 -12.06 3.02
C GLU A 43 -4.67 -11.85 3.22
N MET A 44 -5.41 -12.21 2.16
CA MET A 44 -6.84 -12.09 2.12
C MET A 44 -7.27 -12.78 3.40
N PRO A 45 -7.86 -12.05 4.36
CA PRO A 45 -8.03 -12.58 5.69
C PRO A 45 -8.83 -13.86 5.55
N PHE A 46 -8.20 -14.98 5.94
CA PHE A 46 -8.76 -16.31 5.76
C PHE A 46 -10.22 -16.29 6.20
N THR A 47 -11.13 -16.56 5.26
CA THR A 47 -12.56 -16.28 5.48
C THR A 47 -13.28 -17.50 6.05
N LEU A 48 -14.41 -17.27 6.74
CA LEU A 48 -15.29 -18.38 7.15
C LEU A 48 -15.78 -19.22 5.96
N ALA A 49 -15.87 -18.61 4.76
CA ALA A 49 -16.23 -19.31 3.54
C ALA A 49 -15.14 -20.31 3.10
N GLU A 50 -13.86 -19.93 3.23
CA GLU A 50 -12.73 -20.82 2.96
C GLU A 50 -12.63 -21.95 3.98
N LEU A 51 -12.82 -21.66 5.27
CA LEU A 51 -12.86 -22.68 6.31
C LEU A 51 -13.94 -23.74 6.03
N ARG A 52 -15.14 -23.31 5.60
CA ARG A 52 -16.23 -24.22 5.23
C ARG A 52 -15.90 -25.04 3.98
N LYS A 53 -15.20 -24.47 2.99
CA LYS A 53 -14.75 -25.22 1.81
C LYS A 53 -13.76 -26.32 2.21
N LEU A 54 -12.83 -26.02 3.12
CA LEU A 54 -11.82 -26.96 3.61
C LEU A 54 -12.46 -28.16 4.31
N HIS A 55 -13.46 -27.88 5.18
CA HIS A 55 -14.27 -28.92 5.82
C HIS A 55 -15.04 -29.78 4.81
N LYS A 56 -15.67 -29.16 3.80
CA LYS A 56 -16.38 -29.90 2.73
C LYS A 56 -15.46 -30.78 1.87
N ARG A 57 -14.17 -30.42 1.74
CA ARG A 57 -13.17 -31.23 1.03
C ARG A 57 -12.66 -32.40 1.87
N GLY A 58 -13.07 -32.52 3.14
CA GLY A 58 -12.59 -33.55 4.05
C GLY A 58 -11.17 -33.29 4.58
N GLU A 59 -10.62 -32.10 4.35
CA GLU A 59 -9.30 -31.69 4.83
C GLU A 59 -9.32 -31.26 6.32
N LEU A 60 -10.49 -31.28 6.94
CA LEU A 60 -10.74 -30.83 8.31
C LEU A 60 -11.77 -31.78 8.94
N SER A 61 -11.47 -32.31 10.14
CA SER A 61 -12.48 -33.05 10.90
C SER A 61 -13.57 -32.10 11.43
N ASP A 62 -14.74 -32.64 11.76
CA ASP A 62 -15.86 -31.87 12.32
C ASP A 62 -15.46 -31.10 13.60
N GLU A 63 -14.64 -31.72 14.44
CA GLU A 63 -14.20 -31.14 15.71
C GLU A 63 -13.21 -30.00 15.50
N GLU A 64 -12.27 -30.18 14.57
CA GLU A 64 -11.32 -29.13 14.18
C GLU A 64 -12.05 -27.95 13.50
N PHE A 65 -13.08 -28.22 12.68
CA PHE A 65 -13.89 -27.18 12.05
C PHE A 65 -14.66 -26.36 13.10
N LYS A 66 -15.30 -27.01 14.08
CA LYS A 66 -16.01 -26.33 15.16
C LYS A 66 -15.08 -25.42 15.95
N ARG A 67 -13.88 -25.90 16.33
CA ARG A 67 -12.87 -25.12 17.06
C ARG A 67 -12.39 -23.91 16.26
N ALA A 68 -12.03 -24.11 14.99
CA ALA A 68 -11.56 -23.04 14.11
C ALA A 68 -12.65 -21.98 13.89
N LYS A 69 -13.89 -22.41 13.62
CA LYS A 69 -15.05 -21.52 13.44
C LYS A 69 -15.31 -20.67 14.68
N ALA A 70 -15.28 -21.26 15.87
CA ALA A 70 -15.49 -20.54 17.12
C ALA A 70 -14.40 -19.48 17.37
N SER A 71 -13.13 -19.83 17.12
CA SER A 71 -12.00 -18.90 17.24
C SER A 71 -12.14 -17.69 16.32
N MET A 72 -12.54 -17.91 15.05
CA MET A 72 -12.74 -16.83 14.08
C MET A 72 -13.90 -15.90 14.46
N ILE A 73 -15.03 -16.45 14.92
CA ILE A 73 -16.18 -15.65 15.37
C ILE A 73 -15.82 -14.81 16.60
N ASN A 74 -15.07 -15.39 17.56
CA ASN A 74 -14.64 -14.66 18.76
C ASN A 74 -13.70 -13.50 18.44
N LYS A 75 -12.80 -13.68 17.46
CA LYS A 75 -11.93 -12.58 16.99
C LYS A 75 -12.74 -11.48 16.31
N ALA A 76 -13.71 -11.84 15.46
CA ALA A 76 -14.57 -10.88 14.78
C ALA A 76 -15.49 -10.08 15.72
N ARG A 77 -15.83 -10.65 16.89
CA ARG A 77 -16.62 -9.95 17.93
C ARG A 77 -15.76 -9.03 18.82
N LYS A 78 -14.44 -9.28 18.91
CA LYS A 78 -13.51 -8.48 19.73
C LYS A 78 -12.93 -7.27 18.99
N GLN A 79 -13.03 -7.24 17.67
CA GLN A 79 -12.79 -6.04 16.84
C GLN A 79 -14.02 -5.14 16.86
#